data_AF-A0A7Y2L5D2-F1
#
_entry.id   AF-A0A7Y2L5D2-F1
#
_cell.length_a   1.000
_cell.length_b   1.000
_cell.length_c   1.000
_cell.angle_alpha   90.00
_cell.angle_beta   90.00
_cell.angle_gamma   90.00
#
_symmetry.space_group_name_H-M   'P 1'
#
loop_
_entity.id
_entity.type
_entity.pdbx_description
1 polymer ?
#
loop_
_entity_poly.entity_id
_entity_poly.type
_entity_poly.pdbx_seq_one_letter_code
_entity_poly.pdbx_strand_id
1 'polypeptide(L)'
;MDTVRARLASLIEFVKQTALMQKRPALTVSQHNTFSASEEKLRSLPGVSLDVHVGDEDEIWLRLERLHETRPPVPLSPLLGQWIELKGTPQIEPGLKQRVAREALRASGVLTEPASLTATPGSEESAEDEWVNLEDCLDAGEIKAQLKSYSQTAWRLWAQEEKQRRKSIELYAELFLLVQQMQGNLGDAQLELVWGMGVSTWEHPEIGVIHYPLI
;
A
#
# COMPACT_ATOMS: atom_id res chain seq x y z
N MET A 1 57.82 -16.33 22.62
CA MET A 1 56.90 -16.11 21.47
C MET A 1 55.50 -15.72 21.94
N ASP A 2 54.99 -16.28 23.04
CA ASP A 2 53.61 -16.03 23.51
C ASP A 2 53.34 -14.61 24.01
N THR A 3 54.35 -13.94 24.59
CA THR A 3 54.22 -12.56 25.09
C THR A 3 54.03 -11.53 23.96
N VAL A 4 54.68 -11.75 22.82
CA VAL A 4 54.54 -10.88 21.64
C VAL A 4 53.17 -11.07 20.99
N ARG A 5 52.69 -12.32 20.92
CA ARG A 5 51.36 -12.65 20.40
C ARG A 5 50.24 -12.08 21.29
N ALA A 6 50.38 -12.17 22.62
CA ALA A 6 49.43 -11.58 23.56
C ALA A 6 49.38 -10.04 23.45
N ARG A 7 50.54 -9.40 23.31
CA ARG A 7 50.61 -7.94 23.10
C ARG A 7 49.96 -7.53 21.78
N LEU A 8 50.22 -8.24 20.69
CA LEU A 8 49.57 -7.97 19.41
C LEU A 8 48.05 -8.11 19.49
N ALA A 9 47.56 -9.17 20.14
CA ALA A 9 46.13 -9.36 20.36
C ALA A 9 45.51 -8.22 21.19
N SER A 10 46.19 -7.77 22.25
CA SER A 10 45.72 -6.62 23.04
C SER A 10 45.70 -5.31 22.23
N LEU A 11 46.63 -5.14 21.30
CA LEU A 11 46.71 -3.94 20.46
C LEU A 11 45.61 -3.93 19.40
N ILE A 12 45.32 -5.09 18.80
CA ILE A 12 44.18 -5.28 17.89
C ILE A 12 42.86 -5.03 18.62
N GLU A 13 42.69 -5.58 19.83
CA GLU A 13 41.47 -5.34 20.62
C GLU A 13 41.36 -3.86 21.01
N PHE A 14 42.45 -3.21 21.40
CA PHE A 14 42.46 -1.77 21.69
C PHE A 14 42.05 -0.93 20.47
N VAL A 15 42.59 -1.22 19.28
CA VAL A 15 42.21 -0.53 18.03
C VAL A 15 40.74 -0.77 17.71
N LYS A 16 40.25 -2.00 17.88
CA LYS A 16 38.83 -2.34 17.70
C LYS A 16 37.94 -1.55 18.65
N GLN A 17 38.26 -1.50 19.95
CA GLN A 17 37.49 -0.73 20.94
C GLN A 17 37.52 0.77 20.63
N THR A 18 38.67 1.30 20.22
CA THR A 18 38.80 2.72 19.83
C THR A 18 37.94 3.04 18.61
N ALA A 19 37.89 2.14 17.61
CA ALA A 19 37.03 2.29 16.44
C ALA A 19 35.53 2.18 16.79
N LEU A 20 35.16 1.31 17.74
CA LEU A 20 33.79 1.20 18.25
C LEU A 20 33.36 2.48 18.99
N MET A 21 34.24 3.09 19.78
CA MET A 21 33.94 4.35 20.49
C MET A 21 33.74 5.55 19.55
N GLN A 22 34.29 5.51 18.33
CA GLN A 22 34.05 6.56 17.33
C GLN A 22 32.69 6.45 16.64
N LYS A 23 32.01 5.29 16.75
CA LYS A 23 30.66 5.14 16.21
C LYS A 23 29.69 5.90 17.08
N ARG A 24 28.94 6.82 16.49
CA ARG A 24 27.81 7.45 17.16
C ARG A 24 26.73 6.37 17.38
N PRO A 25 26.32 6.10 18.62
CA PRO A 25 25.21 5.19 18.86
C PRO A 25 23.95 5.78 18.22
N ALA A 26 23.07 4.90 17.73
CA ALA A 26 21.74 5.33 17.38
C ALA A 26 21.04 5.85 18.66
N LEU A 27 20.36 6.98 18.57
CA LEU A 27 19.62 7.57 19.69
C LEU A 27 18.11 7.28 19.58
N THR A 28 17.66 6.85 18.40
CA THR A 28 16.24 6.56 18.13
C THR A 28 16.14 5.28 17.31
N VAL A 29 15.13 4.45 17.58
CA VAL A 29 14.85 3.22 16.81
C VAL A 29 14.83 3.46 15.30
N SER A 30 14.25 4.57 14.85
CA SER A 30 14.17 4.93 13.43
C SER A 30 15.53 5.15 12.76
N GLN A 31 16.60 5.43 13.51
CA GLN A 31 17.95 5.63 12.97
C GLN A 31 18.61 4.31 12.54
N HIS A 32 18.07 3.16 12.95
CA HIS A 32 18.53 1.86 12.47
C HIS A 32 18.11 1.59 11.01
N ASN A 33 17.31 2.46 10.38
CA ASN A 33 16.83 2.34 8.99
C ASN A 33 16.27 0.94 8.64
N THR A 34 15.78 0.23 9.65
CA THR A 34 15.21 -1.12 9.55
C THR A 34 13.72 -1.01 9.90
N PHE A 35 12.99 -2.14 9.84
CA PHE A 35 11.60 -2.21 10.26
C PHE A 35 11.38 -1.64 11.67
N SER A 36 10.44 -0.70 11.79
CA SER A 36 9.97 -0.16 13.06
C SER A 36 8.48 0.17 12.97
N ALA A 37 7.70 -0.32 13.92
CA ALA A 37 6.25 -0.09 13.97
C ALA A 37 5.80 0.15 15.41
N SER A 38 4.87 1.08 15.59
CA SER A 38 4.19 1.29 16.87
C SER A 38 2.90 0.49 16.92
N GLU A 39 2.49 0.13 18.14
CA GLU A 39 1.23 -0.59 18.37
C GLU A 39 0.01 0.16 17.80
N GLU A 40 -0.06 1.48 17.95
CA GLU A 40 -1.17 2.29 17.40
C GLU A 40 -1.28 2.14 15.87
N LYS A 41 -0.14 2.16 15.18
CA LYS A 41 -0.09 1.97 13.72
C LYS A 41 -0.57 0.57 13.36
N LEU A 42 -0.15 -0.44 14.11
CA LEU A 42 -0.52 -1.84 13.88
C LEU A 42 -2.00 -2.13 14.16
N ARG A 43 -2.55 -1.65 15.28
CA ARG A 43 -3.96 -1.86 15.68
C ARG A 43 -4.96 -1.23 14.70
N SER A 44 -4.57 -0.17 14.00
CA SER A 44 -5.44 0.51 13.03
C SER A 44 -5.62 -0.26 11.70
N LEU A 45 -4.84 -1.32 11.48
CA LEU A 45 -4.75 -2.02 10.22
C LEU A 45 -5.65 -3.27 10.19
N PRO A 46 -6.40 -3.51 9.10
CA PRO A 46 -7.18 -4.72 8.95
C PRO A 46 -6.28 -5.96 8.87
N GLY A 47 -6.70 -7.07 9.48
CA GLY A 47 -5.97 -8.34 9.44
C GLY A 47 -4.73 -8.39 10.35
N VAL A 48 -4.54 -7.41 11.23
CA VAL A 48 -3.53 -7.43 12.28
C VAL A 48 -4.20 -7.79 13.60
N SER A 49 -3.65 -8.76 14.33
CA SER A 49 -4.06 -9.11 15.68
C SER A 49 -2.85 -9.15 16.58
N LEU A 50 -2.95 -8.51 17.75
CA LEU A 50 -1.91 -8.45 18.77
C LEU A 50 -2.34 -9.31 19.96
N ASP A 51 -1.37 -9.90 20.64
CA ASP A 51 -1.54 -10.64 21.90
C ASP A 51 -2.65 -11.71 21.83
N VAL A 52 -2.61 -12.54 20.79
CA VAL A 52 -3.59 -13.59 20.55
C VAL A 52 -3.27 -14.81 21.40
N HIS A 53 -4.15 -15.11 22.35
CA HIS A 53 -4.04 -16.29 23.21
C HIS A 53 -4.92 -17.42 22.65
N VAL A 54 -4.30 -18.48 22.11
CA VAL A 54 -5.02 -19.66 21.61
C VAL A 54 -4.81 -20.83 22.58
N GLY A 55 -5.63 -20.89 23.63
CA GLY A 55 -5.64 -22.02 24.57
C GLY A 55 -4.35 -22.15 25.39
N ASP A 56 -3.91 -23.39 25.62
CA ASP A 56 -2.70 -23.76 26.38
C ASP A 56 -1.40 -23.68 25.54
N GLU A 57 -1.45 -23.20 24.29
CA GLU A 57 -0.28 -23.06 23.41
C GLU A 57 0.38 -21.68 23.48
N ASP A 58 1.57 -21.58 22.85
CA ASP A 58 2.47 -20.42 22.82
C ASP A 58 1.75 -19.08 22.62
N GLU A 59 2.21 -18.06 23.36
CA GLU A 59 1.70 -16.70 23.26
C GLU A 59 2.06 -16.07 21.90
N ILE A 60 1.04 -15.68 21.13
CA ILE A 60 1.24 -15.05 19.81
C ILE A 60 1.15 -13.54 19.97
N TRP A 61 2.31 -12.86 20.07
CA TRP A 61 2.37 -11.41 20.20
C TRP A 61 1.87 -10.65 18.96
N LEU A 62 2.09 -11.20 17.76
CA LEU A 62 1.67 -10.59 16.49
C LEU A 62 1.22 -11.64 15.48
N ARG A 63 0.00 -11.49 14.98
CA ARG A 63 -0.56 -12.25 13.87
C ARG A 63 -0.95 -11.31 12.75
N LEU A 64 -0.46 -11.57 11.54
CA LEU A 64 -0.90 -10.91 10.31
C LEU A 64 -1.57 -11.92 9.38
N GLU A 65 -2.74 -11.55 8.89
CA GLU A 65 -3.38 -12.25 7.79
C GLU A 65 -2.83 -11.77 6.44
N ARG A 66 -2.63 -12.71 5.51
CA ARG A 66 -2.23 -12.38 4.15
C ARG A 66 -3.44 -11.84 3.38
N LEU A 67 -3.57 -10.53 3.34
CA LEU A 67 -4.62 -9.84 2.59
C LEU A 67 -4.26 -9.72 1.11
N HIS A 68 -5.29 -9.60 0.27
CA HIS A 68 -5.16 -9.41 -1.18
C HIS A 68 -5.92 -8.15 -1.60
N GLU A 69 -5.40 -7.45 -2.61
CA GLU A 69 -6.04 -6.25 -3.15
C GLU A 69 -7.46 -6.54 -3.64
N THR A 70 -8.39 -5.63 -3.35
CA THR A 70 -9.77 -5.74 -3.84
C THR A 70 -9.98 -4.84 -5.03
N ARG A 71 -10.90 -5.21 -5.92
CA ARG A 71 -11.29 -4.37 -7.07
C ARG A 71 -12.33 -3.34 -6.63
N PRO A 72 -12.34 -2.14 -7.24
CA PRO A 72 -13.39 -1.16 -6.97
C PRO A 72 -14.77 -1.73 -7.32
N PRO A 73 -15.82 -1.35 -6.57
CA PRO A 73 -17.18 -1.83 -6.80
C PRO A 73 -17.68 -1.43 -8.19
N VAL A 74 -18.44 -2.31 -8.85
CA VAL A 74 -19.01 -1.98 -10.17
C VAL A 74 -20.15 -0.96 -9.97
N PRO A 75 -20.21 0.12 -10.78
CA PRO A 75 -21.32 1.07 -10.70
C PRO A 75 -22.65 0.39 -11.03
N LEU A 76 -23.70 0.75 -10.29
CA LEU A 76 -25.05 0.17 -10.45
C LEU A 76 -25.70 0.55 -11.79
N SER A 77 -25.34 1.69 -12.36
CA SER A 77 -25.86 2.13 -13.64
C SER A 77 -25.02 1.56 -14.80
N PRO A 78 -25.64 0.84 -15.76
CA PRO A 78 -24.93 0.29 -16.91
C PRO A 78 -24.37 1.39 -17.82
N LEU A 79 -25.02 2.56 -17.83
CA LEU A 79 -24.54 3.78 -18.47
C LEU A 79 -23.17 4.20 -17.92
N LEU A 80 -23.07 4.42 -16.61
CA LEU A 80 -21.81 4.81 -15.99
C LEU A 80 -20.72 3.75 -16.18
N GLY A 81 -21.07 2.47 -16.13
CA GLY A 81 -20.13 1.36 -16.33
C GLY A 81 -19.34 1.42 -17.64
N GLN A 82 -19.92 1.94 -18.72
CA GLN A 82 -19.22 2.05 -20.02
C GLN A 82 -18.31 3.28 -20.10
N TRP A 83 -18.77 4.39 -19.50
CA TRP A 83 -18.09 5.69 -19.55
C TRP A 83 -17.05 5.88 -18.46
N ILE A 84 -17.09 5.09 -17.38
CA ILE A 84 -16.17 5.24 -16.26
C ILE A 84 -14.77 4.67 -16.58
N GLU A 85 -13.75 5.42 -16.19
CA GLU A 85 -12.36 4.95 -16.13
C GLU A 85 -12.05 4.58 -14.68
N LEU A 86 -12.33 3.32 -14.33
CA LEU A 86 -12.02 2.76 -13.02
C LEU A 86 -10.55 2.34 -12.95
N LYS A 87 -9.72 3.16 -12.34
CA LYS A 87 -8.37 2.74 -11.95
C LYS A 87 -8.45 1.96 -10.64
N GLY A 88 -7.76 0.82 -10.57
CA GLY A 88 -7.66 -0.01 -9.35
C GLY A 88 -6.83 0.64 -8.23
N THR A 89 -6.57 1.93 -8.29
CA THR A 89 -5.76 2.67 -7.31
C THR A 89 -6.65 3.52 -6.43
N PRO A 90 -6.68 3.30 -5.09
CA PRO A 90 -7.57 4.01 -4.17
C PRO A 90 -7.22 5.50 -4.00
N GLN A 91 -6.06 5.96 -4.51
CA GLN A 91 -5.65 7.37 -4.46
C GLN A 91 -6.14 8.20 -5.65
N ILE A 92 -6.54 7.54 -6.75
CA ILE A 92 -6.94 8.24 -7.97
C ILE A 92 -8.44 8.09 -8.12
N GLU A 93 -9.15 9.22 -8.05
CA GLU A 93 -10.60 9.25 -8.27
C GLU A 93 -10.96 8.75 -9.67
N PRO A 94 -12.08 8.03 -9.82
CA PRO A 94 -12.51 7.53 -11.12
C PRO A 94 -12.87 8.70 -12.04
N GLY A 95 -12.31 8.68 -13.24
CA GLY A 95 -12.60 9.65 -14.29
C GLY A 95 -13.70 9.18 -15.23
N LEU A 96 -14.16 10.07 -16.10
CA LEU A 96 -14.97 9.70 -17.28
C LEU A 96 -14.07 9.68 -18.51
N LYS A 97 -14.26 8.66 -19.34
CA LYS A 97 -13.67 8.61 -20.68
C LYS A 97 -14.28 9.73 -21.52
N GLN A 98 -13.43 10.46 -22.24
CA GLN A 98 -13.88 11.51 -23.15
C GLN A 98 -14.54 10.94 -24.41
N ARG A 99 -14.10 9.77 -24.86
CA ARG A 99 -14.61 9.05 -26.04
C ARG A 99 -14.79 7.57 -25.71
N VAL A 100 -15.88 6.97 -26.18
CA VAL A 100 -16.16 5.54 -26.04
C VAL A 100 -16.52 4.96 -27.40
N ALA A 101 -16.06 3.75 -27.71
CA ALA A 101 -16.41 3.07 -28.95
C ALA A 101 -17.92 2.85 -29.04
N ARG A 102 -18.51 3.16 -30.21
CA ARG A 102 -19.96 3.13 -30.46
C ARG A 102 -20.56 1.74 -30.28
N GLU A 103 -19.75 0.70 -30.49
CA GLU A 103 -20.09 -0.71 -30.26
C GLU A 103 -20.32 -1.03 -28.77
N ALA A 104 -19.51 -0.45 -27.88
CA ALA A 104 -19.67 -0.63 -26.43
C ALA A 104 -20.96 0.03 -25.90
N LEU A 105 -21.42 1.08 -26.58
CA LEU A 105 -22.71 1.75 -26.30
C LEU A 105 -23.90 1.00 -26.90
N ARG A 106 -23.74 0.35 -28.07
CA ARG A 106 -24.75 -0.56 -28.63
C ARG A 106 -24.97 -1.78 -27.74
N ALA A 107 -23.89 -2.34 -27.19
CA ALA A 107 -23.94 -3.49 -26.29
C ALA A 107 -24.71 -3.23 -24.98
N SER A 108 -24.84 -1.97 -24.53
CA SER A 108 -25.62 -1.61 -23.33
C SER A 108 -27.06 -1.17 -23.62
N GLY A 109 -27.50 -1.17 -24.89
CA GLY A 109 -28.89 -0.86 -25.27
C GLY A 109 -29.28 0.63 -25.18
N VAL A 110 -28.30 1.53 -25.11
CA VAL A 110 -28.51 2.99 -24.90
C VAL A 110 -28.84 3.71 -26.20
N LEU A 111 -28.47 3.14 -27.35
CA LEU A 111 -28.90 3.63 -28.66
C LEU A 111 -30.23 2.99 -29.03
N THR A 112 -31.33 3.66 -28.71
CA THR A 112 -32.57 3.47 -29.49
C THR A 112 -32.39 4.24 -30.79
N GLU A 113 -32.35 3.51 -31.91
CA GLU A 113 -32.32 4.04 -33.27
C GLU A 113 -33.33 5.20 -33.44
N PRO A 114 -32.97 6.35 -34.04
CA PRO A 114 -33.96 7.02 -34.86
C PRO A 114 -34.17 6.14 -36.09
N ALA A 115 -35.32 5.47 -36.15
CA ALA A 115 -35.81 4.89 -37.37
C ALA A 115 -35.86 5.98 -38.46
N SER A 116 -34.89 6.02 -39.38
CA SER A 116 -35.10 6.58 -40.70
C SER A 116 -34.03 6.09 -41.69
N LEU A 117 -34.39 5.00 -42.37
CA LEU A 117 -34.30 4.81 -43.82
C LEU A 117 -33.27 5.70 -44.55
N THR A 118 -32.13 5.13 -44.93
CA THR A 118 -31.77 4.84 -46.33
C THR A 118 -30.39 4.20 -46.40
N ALA A 119 -30.37 2.89 -46.71
CA ALA A 119 -29.17 2.25 -47.20
C ALA A 119 -28.80 2.87 -48.55
N THR A 120 -27.73 3.67 -48.59
CA THR A 120 -27.04 4.04 -49.83
C THR A 120 -25.71 3.30 -49.82
N PRO A 121 -25.45 2.36 -50.75
CA PRO A 121 -24.20 1.62 -50.76
C PRO A 121 -23.14 2.50 -51.45
N GLY A 122 -22.11 2.89 -50.71
CA GLY A 122 -20.92 3.53 -51.31
C GLY A 122 -20.45 4.83 -50.67
N SER A 123 -20.52 4.98 -49.35
CA SER A 123 -19.75 5.99 -48.62
C SER A 123 -18.73 5.27 -47.77
N GLU A 124 -17.45 5.59 -47.99
CA GLU A 124 -16.33 5.19 -47.14
C GLU A 124 -16.75 5.37 -45.67
N GLU A 125 -16.91 4.26 -44.95
CA GLU A 125 -17.22 4.24 -43.53
C GLU A 125 -16.02 4.86 -42.81
N SER A 126 -16.06 6.18 -42.68
CA SER A 126 -15.08 6.99 -41.98
C SER A 126 -14.91 6.41 -40.59
N ALA A 127 -13.69 6.01 -40.23
CA ALA A 127 -13.28 5.60 -38.89
C ALA A 127 -13.62 6.65 -37.78
N GLU A 128 -14.09 7.83 -38.18
CA GLU A 128 -14.62 8.89 -37.33
C GLU A 128 -15.98 8.55 -36.69
N ASP A 129 -16.78 7.66 -37.30
CA ASP A 129 -18.09 7.22 -36.79
C ASP A 129 -18.00 6.13 -35.71
N GLU A 130 -16.80 5.61 -35.44
CA GLU A 130 -16.56 4.50 -34.51
C GLU A 130 -16.51 4.96 -33.05
N TRP A 131 -16.31 6.26 -32.80
CA TRP A 131 -16.10 6.83 -31.46
C TRP A 131 -17.16 7.89 -31.15
N VAL A 132 -17.85 7.73 -30.01
CA VAL A 132 -18.82 8.71 -29.50
C VAL A 132 -18.17 9.56 -28.41
N ASN A 133 -18.24 10.89 -28.54
CA ASN A 133 -17.80 11.79 -27.48
C ASN A 133 -18.84 11.87 -26.36
N LEU A 134 -18.37 12.09 -25.13
CA LEU A 134 -19.26 12.27 -23.98
C LEU A 134 -20.17 13.50 -24.14
N GLU A 135 -19.71 14.55 -24.81
CA GLU A 135 -20.48 15.80 -24.98
C GLU A 135 -21.62 15.68 -26.00
N ASP A 136 -21.48 14.76 -26.95
CA ASP A 136 -22.50 14.46 -27.97
C ASP A 136 -23.57 13.49 -27.45
N CYS A 137 -23.42 13.00 -26.21
CA CYS A 137 -24.35 12.08 -25.58
C CYS A 137 -25.46 12.88 -24.87
N LEU A 138 -26.72 12.62 -25.23
CA LEU A 138 -27.88 13.31 -24.63
C LEU A 138 -27.92 13.16 -23.09
N ASP A 139 -27.37 12.05 -22.57
CA ASP A 139 -27.35 11.72 -21.14
C ASP A 139 -26.07 12.17 -20.43
N ALA A 140 -25.23 13.02 -21.05
CA ALA A 140 -23.94 13.46 -20.50
C ALA A 140 -24.07 14.08 -19.10
N GLY A 141 -25.15 14.83 -18.86
CA GLY A 141 -25.44 15.42 -17.54
C GLY A 141 -25.75 14.37 -16.48
N GLU A 142 -26.50 13.33 -16.86
CA GLU A 142 -26.84 12.22 -15.97
C GLU A 142 -25.63 11.35 -15.67
N ILE A 143 -24.79 11.04 -16.66
CA ILE A 143 -23.54 10.28 -16.47
C ILE A 143 -22.61 11.01 -15.49
N LYS A 144 -22.47 12.34 -15.63
CA LYS A 144 -21.66 13.16 -14.68
C LYS A 144 -22.24 13.14 -13.27
N ALA A 145 -23.57 13.22 -13.13
CA ALA A 145 -24.24 13.16 -11.82
C ALA A 145 -24.08 11.77 -11.17
N GLN A 146 -24.24 10.70 -11.95
CA GLN A 146 -24.06 9.32 -11.50
C GLN A 146 -22.61 9.06 -11.08
N LEU A 147 -21.61 9.55 -11.85
CA LEU A 147 -20.20 9.47 -11.46
C LEU A 147 -19.96 10.14 -10.10
N LYS A 148 -20.50 11.35 -9.91
CA LYS A 148 -20.34 12.10 -8.66
C LYS A 148 -20.97 11.37 -7.48
N SER A 149 -22.16 10.79 -7.67
CA SER A 149 -22.81 9.98 -6.64
C SER A 149 -21.98 8.73 -6.29
N TYR A 150 -21.51 8.01 -7.31
CA TYR A 150 -20.69 6.81 -7.17
C TYR A 150 -19.35 7.11 -6.48
N SER A 151 -18.67 8.20 -6.88
CA SER A 151 -17.39 8.59 -6.29
C SER A 151 -17.52 8.97 -4.82
N GLN A 152 -18.63 9.61 -4.43
CA GLN A 152 -18.88 10.04 -3.05
C GLN A 152 -19.36 8.91 -2.13
N THR A 153 -19.93 7.84 -2.68
CA THR A 153 -20.54 6.74 -1.91
C THR A 153 -19.69 5.48 -1.99
N ALA A 154 -19.93 4.62 -2.98
CA ALA A 154 -19.35 3.29 -3.11
C ALA A 154 -17.83 3.32 -3.27
N TRP A 155 -17.31 4.20 -4.14
CA TRP A 155 -15.87 4.28 -4.36
C TRP A 155 -15.13 4.83 -3.16
N ARG A 156 -15.66 5.87 -2.48
CA ARG A 156 -15.00 6.48 -1.31
C ARG A 156 -14.85 5.49 -0.16
N LEU A 157 -15.90 4.72 0.13
CA LEU A 157 -15.86 3.68 1.16
C LEU A 157 -14.81 2.61 0.81
N TRP A 158 -14.88 2.08 -0.41
CA TRP A 158 -13.89 1.12 -0.90
C TRP A 158 -12.46 1.67 -0.84
N ALA A 159 -12.23 2.92 -1.29
CA ALA A 159 -10.91 3.53 -1.32
C ALA A 159 -10.32 3.72 0.08
N GLN A 160 -11.15 4.06 1.07
CA GLN A 160 -10.73 4.18 2.47
C GLN A 160 -10.31 2.82 3.05
N GLU A 161 -11.12 1.79 2.83
CA GLU A 161 -10.83 0.42 3.29
C GLU A 161 -9.59 -0.16 2.58
N GLU A 162 -9.53 -0.04 1.26
CA GLU A 162 -8.43 -0.54 0.43
C GLU A 162 -7.11 0.18 0.77
N LYS A 163 -7.14 1.47 1.14
CA LYS A 163 -5.95 2.18 1.61
C LYS A 163 -5.38 1.56 2.88
N GLN A 164 -6.22 1.18 3.85
CA GLN A 164 -5.72 0.51 5.06
C GLN A 164 -5.33 -0.94 4.76
N ARG A 165 -6.05 -1.63 3.87
CA ARG A 165 -5.69 -2.97 3.40
C ARG A 165 -4.30 -2.99 2.77
N ARG A 166 -3.99 -2.04 1.87
CA ARG A 166 -2.68 -1.96 1.21
C ARG A 166 -1.53 -1.73 2.18
N LYS A 167 -1.72 -0.89 3.21
CA LYS A 167 -0.74 -0.75 4.29
C LYS A 167 -0.48 -2.07 5.03
N SER A 168 -1.52 -2.88 5.20
CA SER A 168 -1.41 -4.20 5.85
C SER A 168 -0.67 -5.20 4.95
N ILE A 169 -0.90 -5.14 3.63
CA ILE A 169 -0.16 -5.94 2.63
C ILE A 169 1.32 -5.54 2.61
N GLU A 170 1.62 -4.24 2.64
CA GLU A 170 2.98 -3.71 2.72
C GLU A 170 3.68 -4.15 4.01
N LEU A 171 3.00 -4.03 5.15
CA LEU A 171 3.49 -4.50 6.45
C LEU A 171 3.81 -6.01 6.43
N TYR A 172 2.93 -6.83 5.83
CA TYR A 172 3.18 -8.26 5.67
C TYR A 172 4.42 -8.52 4.82
N ALA A 173 4.59 -7.79 3.71
CA ALA A 173 5.75 -7.93 2.84
C ALA A 173 7.06 -7.53 3.56
N GLU A 174 7.04 -6.42 4.32
CA GLU A 174 8.17 -5.97 5.14
C GLU A 174 8.57 -7.02 6.18
N LEU A 175 7.61 -7.54 6.95
CA LEU A 175 7.87 -8.57 7.97
C LEU A 175 8.33 -9.89 7.34
N PHE A 176 7.77 -10.27 6.19
CA PHE A 176 8.21 -11.46 5.47
C PHE A 176 9.66 -11.33 5.00
N LEU A 177 10.04 -10.17 4.46
CA LEU A 177 11.43 -9.87 4.10
C LEU A 177 12.34 -9.87 5.32
N LEU A 178 11.90 -9.33 6.46
CA LEU A 178 12.65 -9.34 7.72
C LEU A 178 12.91 -10.78 8.19
N VAL A 179 11.89 -11.65 8.19
CA VAL A 179 12.04 -13.07 8.54
C VAL A 179 13.01 -13.76 7.59
N GLN A 180 12.93 -13.50 6.28
CA GLN A 180 13.88 -14.04 5.31
C GLN A 180 15.31 -13.56 5.55
N GLN A 181 15.51 -12.30 5.92
CA GLN A 181 16.82 -11.73 6.26
C GLN A 181 17.39 -12.27 7.57
N MET A 182 16.53 -12.62 8.53
CA MET A 182 16.97 -13.25 9.78
C MET A 182 17.32 -14.73 9.59
N GLN A 183 16.59 -15.44 8.72
CA GLN A 183 16.82 -16.87 8.43
C GLN A 183 17.96 -17.10 7.43
N GLY A 184 18.01 -16.29 6.39
CA GLY A 184 19.11 -16.28 5.44
C GLY A 184 20.23 -15.46 6.05
N ASN A 185 21.35 -16.09 6.39
CA ASN A 185 22.56 -15.49 6.96
C ASN A 185 23.27 -14.51 5.98
N LEU A 186 22.49 -13.62 5.34
CA LEU A 186 22.82 -12.73 4.23
C LEU A 186 23.33 -11.37 4.71
N GLY A 187 23.25 -11.08 6.01
CA GLY A 187 23.79 -9.88 6.64
C GLY A 187 25.06 -10.19 7.45
N ASP A 188 26.02 -9.28 7.39
CA ASP A 188 27.26 -9.32 8.20
C ASP A 188 26.99 -9.00 9.70
N ALA A 189 25.75 -8.65 10.05
CA ALA A 189 25.30 -8.29 11.40
C ALA A 189 24.16 -9.21 11.85
N GLN A 190 24.23 -9.66 13.11
CA GLN A 190 23.12 -10.35 13.78
C GLN A 190 21.94 -9.38 13.88
N LEU A 191 20.89 -9.64 13.10
CA LEU A 191 19.63 -8.90 13.20
C LEU A 191 18.86 -9.40 14.40
N GLU A 192 18.47 -8.49 15.28
CA GLU A 192 17.61 -8.76 16.44
C GLU A 192 16.28 -8.05 16.25
N LEU A 193 15.18 -8.77 16.49
CA LEU A 193 13.85 -8.19 16.55
C LEU A 193 13.53 -7.89 18.01
N VAL A 194 13.30 -6.61 18.30
CA VAL A 194 12.91 -6.15 19.64
C VAL A 194 11.40 -5.92 19.68
N TRP A 195 10.72 -6.58 20.60
CA TRP A 195 9.32 -6.36 20.92
C TRP A 195 9.22 -5.77 22.32
N GLY A 196 8.77 -4.52 22.42
CA GLY A 196 8.64 -3.81 23.70
C GLY A 196 7.21 -3.40 23.97
N MET A 197 6.82 -3.38 25.24
CA MET A 197 5.47 -2.94 25.67
C MET A 197 5.35 -1.42 25.82
N GLY A 198 6.45 -0.70 25.69
CA GLY A 198 6.48 0.75 25.83
C GLY A 198 7.75 1.34 25.24
N VAL A 199 7.83 2.66 25.23
CA VAL A 199 8.98 3.40 24.73
C VAL A 199 9.38 4.45 25.75
N SER A 200 10.66 4.55 26.04
CA SER A 200 11.23 5.63 26.83
C SER A 200 11.65 6.75 25.89
N THR A 201 11.13 7.95 26.13
CA THR A 201 11.54 9.17 25.44
C THR A 201 12.25 10.08 26.43
N TRP A 202 13.50 10.44 26.13
CA TRP A 202 14.27 11.39 26.92
C TRP A 202 14.85 12.48 26.04
N GLU A 203 14.51 13.73 26.32
CA GLU A 203 15.15 14.90 25.70
C GLU A 203 16.41 15.26 26.49
N HIS A 204 17.57 14.83 25.99
CA HIS A 204 18.84 15.17 26.61
C HIS A 204 19.34 16.53 26.10
N PRO A 205 19.74 17.47 26.98
CA PRO A 205 20.14 18.82 26.58
C PRO A 205 21.33 18.88 25.63
N GLU A 206 22.25 17.89 25.68
CA GLU A 206 23.45 17.85 24.81
C GLU A 206 23.38 16.81 23.68
N ILE A 207 22.56 15.76 23.85
CA ILE A 207 22.59 14.56 22.98
C ILE A 207 21.35 14.53 22.07
N GLY A 208 20.28 15.25 22.43
CA GLY A 208 19.02 15.28 21.70
C GLY A 208 18.02 14.25 22.19
N VAL A 209 17.05 13.91 21.33
CA VAL A 209 15.94 13.01 21.67
C VAL A 209 16.42 11.55 21.62
N ILE A 210 16.30 10.88 22.75
CA ILE A 210 16.52 9.45 22.90
C ILE A 210 15.13 8.78 22.91
N HIS A 211 14.92 7.79 22.04
CA HIS A 211 13.63 7.10 21.91
C HIS A 211 13.86 5.60 21.65
N TYR A 212 13.73 4.81 22.71
CA TYR A 212 14.06 3.38 22.74
C TYR A 212 12.99 2.54 23.45
N PRO A 213 12.73 1.30 23.00
CA PRO A 213 11.76 0.42 23.61
C PRO A 213 12.16 0.06 25.04
N LEU A 214 11.17 -0.04 25.90
CA LEU A 214 11.28 -0.68 27.21
C LEU A 214 11.05 -2.19 26.98
N ILE A 215 12.10 -2.97 27.22
CA ILE A 215 12.11 -4.44 27.16
C ILE A 215 11.97 -4.97 28.59
#